data_AF-A0A8S9Q966-F1
#
_entry.id   AF-A0A8S9Q966-F1
#
_cell.length_a   1.000
_cell.length_b   1.000
_cell.length_c   1.000
_cell.angle_alpha   90.00
_cell.angle_beta   90.00
_cell.angle_gamma   90.00
#
_symmetry.space_group_name_H-M   'P 1'
#
loop_
_entity.id
_entity.type
_entity.pdbx_description
1 polymer ?
#
loop_
_entity_poly.entity_id
_entity_poly.type
_entity_poly.pdbx_seq_one_letter_code
_entity_poly.pdbx_strand_id
1 'polypeptide(L)'
;MIPVTKDNIRNFLKRASLFEESHLFLPEHATSFTPTKLAPEIYTKDEINEMVTGICGAQEKLGDELKTLVDDTYQHLDRGYNEIFRNMAEMKTEIESMQHILEKEATTSPSIDANKATSIDVKPQTSQIPAEPESLAEKKDEWEIAYINTRINDVYNPLNNNDRQQVRSHGR
;
A
#
# COMPACT_ATOMS: atom_id res chain seq x y z
N MET A 1 47.25 -27.97 -34.75
CA MET A 1 45.88 -28.23 -35.23
C MET A 1 44.93 -27.80 -34.13
N ILE A 2 44.13 -26.74 -34.34
CA ILE A 2 43.21 -26.25 -33.29
C ILE A 2 41.97 -27.14 -33.32
N PRO A 3 41.58 -27.81 -32.22
CA PRO A 3 40.39 -28.63 -32.19
C PRO A 3 39.15 -27.73 -32.24
N VAL A 4 38.41 -27.80 -33.35
CA VAL A 4 37.16 -27.05 -33.51
C VAL A 4 36.01 -27.97 -33.07
N THR A 5 35.34 -27.61 -31.98
CA THR A 5 34.16 -28.35 -31.50
C THR A 5 32.87 -27.75 -32.04
N LYS A 6 31.77 -28.53 -32.01
CA LYS A 6 30.44 -28.09 -32.45
C LYS A 6 29.95 -26.84 -31.69
N ASP A 7 30.32 -26.71 -30.41
CA ASP A 7 29.97 -25.55 -29.60
C ASP A 7 30.76 -24.31 -29.99
N ASN A 8 32.01 -24.47 -30.44
CA ASN A 8 32.78 -23.34 -30.98
C ASN A 8 32.14 -22.79 -32.26
N ILE A 9 31.66 -23.66 -33.15
CA ILE A 9 30.93 -23.27 -34.37
C ILE A 9 29.62 -22.56 -34.01
N ARG A 10 28.83 -23.13 -33.09
CA ARG A 10 27.57 -22.54 -32.64
C ARG A 10 27.77 -21.14 -32.04
N ASN A 11 28.80 -20.96 -31.21
CA ASN A 11 29.10 -19.67 -30.60
C ASN A 11 29.51 -18.61 -31.65
N PHE A 12 30.32 -19.02 -32.64
CA PHE A 12 30.71 -18.15 -33.75
C PHE A 12 29.51 -17.68 -34.58
N LEU A 13 28.62 -18.60 -34.97
CA LEU A 13 27.41 -18.26 -35.74
C LEU A 13 26.47 -17.34 -34.97
N LYS A 14 26.30 -17.57 -33.66
CA LYS A 14 25.50 -16.67 -32.80
C LYS A 14 26.08 -15.26 -32.75
N ARG A 15 27.41 -15.12 -32.68
CA ARG A 15 28.06 -13.80 -32.71
C ARG A 15 27.95 -13.12 -34.07
N ALA A 16 28.00 -13.88 -35.16
CA ALA A 16 27.81 -13.34 -36.51
C ALA A 16 26.37 -12.80 -36.69
N SER A 17 25.35 -13.52 -36.21
CA SER A 17 23.95 -13.09 -36.33
C SER A 17 23.58 -11.83 -35.54
N LEU A 18 24.47 -11.31 -34.68
CA LEU A 18 24.28 -10.01 -34.03
C LEU A 18 24.59 -8.83 -34.98
N PHE A 19 25.20 -9.09 -36.13
CA PHE A 19 25.50 -8.08 -37.14
C PHE A 19 24.51 -8.21 -38.30
N GLU A 20 23.88 -7.09 -38.67
CA GLU A 20 22.78 -7.01 -39.64
C GLU A 20 23.15 -7.52 -41.03
N GLU A 21 24.43 -7.38 -41.43
CA GLU A 21 25.00 -7.98 -42.65
C GLU A 21 26.35 -8.64 -42.35
N SER A 22 26.33 -9.88 -41.85
CA SER A 22 27.54 -10.71 -41.81
C SER A 22 27.45 -11.83 -42.85
N HIS A 23 28.20 -11.67 -43.95
CA HIS A 23 28.32 -12.72 -44.96
C HIS A 23 29.37 -13.76 -44.52
N LEU A 24 28.90 -14.91 -44.07
CA LEU A 24 29.74 -16.08 -43.87
C LEU A 24 29.92 -16.77 -45.22
N PHE A 25 31.10 -16.66 -45.81
CA PHE A 25 31.45 -17.43 -47.01
C PHE A 25 31.55 -18.90 -46.64
N LEU A 26 30.57 -19.70 -47.07
CA LEU A 26 30.69 -21.14 -47.07
C LEU A 26 31.69 -21.57 -48.17
N PRO A 27 32.38 -22.71 -48.00
CA PRO A 27 33.20 -23.28 -49.07
C PRO A 27 32.40 -23.44 -50.35
N GLU A 28 33.05 -23.27 -51.51
CA GLU A 28 32.47 -23.28 -52.86
C GLU A 28 31.63 -24.54 -53.18
N HIS A 29 31.78 -25.61 -52.39
CA HIS A 29 31.08 -26.89 -52.51
C HIS A 29 29.79 -26.99 -51.70
N ALA A 30 29.43 -25.97 -50.90
CA ALA A 30 28.14 -25.88 -50.23
C ALA A 30 27.06 -25.43 -51.22
N THR A 31 26.76 -26.28 -52.18
CA THR A 31 25.74 -26.02 -53.19
C THR A 31 24.36 -25.95 -52.53
N SER A 32 23.80 -24.74 -52.60
CA SER A 32 22.40 -24.35 -52.37
C SER A 32 21.84 -24.56 -50.96
N PHE A 33 22.04 -23.56 -50.10
CA PHE A 33 21.00 -23.22 -49.14
C PHE A 33 19.92 -22.43 -49.90
N THR A 34 18.75 -23.02 -50.12
CA THR A 34 17.57 -22.30 -50.60
C THR A 34 17.00 -21.53 -49.41
N PRO A 35 17.12 -20.19 -49.36
CA PRO A 35 16.51 -19.44 -48.27
C PRO A 35 15.00 -19.58 -48.42
N THR A 36 14.35 -20.29 -47.51
CA THR A 36 12.89 -20.25 -47.41
C THR A 36 12.52 -18.88 -46.87
N LYS A 37 12.36 -17.92 -47.79
CA LYS A 37 11.81 -16.59 -47.49
C LYS A 37 10.32 -16.80 -47.22
N LEU A 38 9.97 -17.03 -45.96
CA LEU A 38 8.60 -16.77 -45.53
C LEU A 38 8.36 -15.29 -45.81
N ALA A 39 7.27 -14.99 -46.53
CA ALA A 39 6.84 -13.60 -46.70
C ALA A 39 6.69 -13.03 -45.29
N PRO A 40 7.35 -11.91 -44.96
CA PRO A 40 7.07 -11.27 -43.69
C PRO A 40 5.58 -11.01 -43.64
N GLU A 41 4.94 -11.35 -42.54
CA GLU A 41 3.58 -10.92 -42.24
C GLU A 41 3.68 -9.44 -41.87
N ILE A 42 3.97 -8.62 -42.89
CA ILE A 42 4.18 -7.19 -42.75
C ILE A 42 2.81 -6.55 -42.72
N TYR A 43 2.40 -6.11 -41.53
CA TYR A 43 1.25 -5.26 -41.36
C TYR A 43 1.38 -4.03 -42.26
N THR A 44 0.29 -3.74 -42.95
CA THR A 44 0.11 -2.46 -43.63
C THR A 44 0.06 -1.35 -42.59
N LYS A 45 0.41 -0.14 -43.02
CA LYS A 45 0.33 1.05 -42.17
C LYS A 45 -1.09 1.25 -41.60
N ASP A 46 -2.11 0.90 -42.38
CA ASP A 46 -3.51 1.07 -41.99
C ASP A 46 -3.90 0.09 -40.88
N GLU A 47 -3.49 -1.18 -40.98
CA GLU A 47 -3.70 -2.17 -39.91
C GLU A 47 -3.02 -1.76 -38.60
N ILE A 48 -1.78 -1.24 -38.67
CA ILE A 48 -1.08 -0.73 -37.50
C ILE A 48 -1.83 0.47 -36.89
N ASN A 49 -2.30 1.41 -37.71
CA ASN A 49 -3.04 2.58 -37.23
C ASN A 49 -4.38 2.18 -36.58
N GLU A 50 -5.08 1.18 -37.13
CA GLU A 50 -6.30 0.65 -36.55
C GLU A 50 -6.03 0.03 -35.19
N MET A 51 -5.00 -0.82 -35.08
CA MET A 51 -4.59 -1.42 -33.81
C MET A 51 -4.24 -0.36 -32.76
N VAL A 52 -3.43 0.64 -33.13
CA VAL A 52 -3.04 1.73 -32.23
C VAL A 52 -4.27 2.50 -31.78
N THR A 53 -5.18 2.82 -32.68
CA THR A 53 -6.42 3.55 -32.35
C THR A 53 -7.29 2.73 -31.39
N GLY A 54 -7.45 1.44 -31.65
CA GLY A 54 -8.18 0.52 -30.78
C GLY A 54 -7.57 0.41 -29.38
N ILE A 55 -6.24 0.31 -29.29
CA ILE A 55 -5.52 0.26 -28.01
C ILE A 55 -5.69 1.58 -27.24
N CYS A 56 -5.51 2.73 -27.90
CA CYS A 56 -5.68 4.04 -27.29
C CYS A 56 -7.09 4.23 -26.74
N GLY A 57 -8.13 3.90 -27.53
CA GLY A 57 -9.52 4.01 -27.08
C GLY A 57 -9.86 3.08 -25.93
N ALA A 58 -9.33 1.85 -25.93
CA ALA A 58 -9.50 0.92 -24.82
C ALA A 58 -8.82 1.41 -23.53
N GLN A 59 -7.62 2.00 -23.66
CA GLN A 59 -6.89 2.59 -22.54
C GLN A 59 -7.61 3.80 -21.94
N GLU A 60 -8.16 4.68 -22.78
CA GLU A 60 -8.96 5.83 -22.36
C GLU A 60 -10.20 5.38 -21.57
N LYS A 61 -10.95 4.43 -22.12
CA LYS A 61 -12.13 3.86 -21.45
C LYS A 61 -11.80 3.23 -20.10
N LEU A 62 -10.70 2.46 -20.03
CA LEU A 62 -10.25 1.88 -18.76
C LEU A 62 -9.86 2.97 -17.75
N GLY A 63 -9.25 4.06 -18.21
CA GLY A 63 -8.92 5.21 -17.38
C GLY A 63 -10.17 5.86 -16.76
N ASP A 64 -11.22 6.04 -17.56
CA ASP A 64 -12.50 6.60 -17.10
C ASP A 64 -13.21 5.68 -16.09
N GLU A 65 -13.21 4.36 -16.34
CA GLU A 65 -13.77 3.37 -15.43
C GLU A 65 -13.04 3.35 -14.09
N LEU A 66 -11.70 3.38 -14.11
CA LEU A 66 -10.88 3.43 -12.90
C LEU A 66 -11.10 4.73 -12.12
N LYS A 67 -11.19 5.87 -12.81
CA LYS A 67 -11.49 7.15 -12.18
C LYS A 67 -12.85 7.11 -11.47
N THR A 68 -13.88 6.64 -12.15
CA THR A 68 -15.23 6.50 -11.58
C THR A 68 -15.22 5.60 -10.35
N LEU A 69 -14.57 4.45 -10.43
CA LEU A 69 -14.46 3.53 -9.29
C LEU A 69 -13.75 4.16 -8.08
N VAL A 70 -12.67 4.90 -8.33
CA VAL A 70 -11.95 5.63 -7.26
C VAL A 70 -12.83 6.70 -6.64
N ASP A 71 -13.54 7.48 -7.45
CA ASP A 71 -14.43 8.54 -6.97
C ASP A 71 -15.58 7.95 -6.14
N ASP A 72 -16.20 6.86 -6.60
CA ASP A 72 -17.30 6.17 -5.90
C ASP A 72 -16.84 5.59 -4.56
N THR A 73 -15.68 4.92 -4.54
CA THR A 73 -15.12 4.32 -3.32
C THR A 73 -14.71 5.39 -2.32
N TYR A 74 -14.11 6.49 -2.78
CA TYR A 74 -13.76 7.62 -1.93
C TYR A 74 -15.00 8.29 -1.32
N GLN A 75 -16.05 8.54 -2.10
CA GLN A 75 -17.30 9.12 -1.59
C GLN A 75 -17.97 8.23 -0.55
N HIS A 76 -17.97 6.91 -0.75
CA HIS A 76 -18.52 5.98 0.23
C HIS A 76 -17.73 6.01 1.54
N LEU A 77 -16.41 6.02 1.45
CA LEU A 77 -15.52 6.09 2.62
C LEU A 77 -15.68 7.40 3.38
N ASP A 78 -15.67 8.53 2.67
CA ASP A 78 -15.83 9.87 3.24
C ASP A 78 -17.18 9.99 3.98
N ARG A 79 -18.27 9.52 3.36
CA ARG A 79 -19.58 9.45 4.01
C ARG A 79 -19.54 8.62 5.29
N GLY A 80 -18.96 7.41 5.23
CA GLY A 80 -18.86 6.53 6.39
C GLY A 80 -18.04 7.14 7.53
N TYR A 81 -16.91 7.77 7.20
CA TYR A 81 -16.07 8.48 8.15
C TYR A 81 -16.83 9.62 8.84
N ASN A 82 -17.51 10.46 8.07
CA ASN A 82 -18.29 11.58 8.59
C ASN A 82 -19.47 11.12 9.47
N GLU A 83 -20.09 9.99 9.12
CA GLU A 83 -21.15 9.37 9.92
C GLU A 83 -20.63 8.89 11.28
N ILE A 84 -19.51 8.16 11.29
CA ILE A 84 -18.86 7.70 12.53
C ILE A 84 -18.48 8.89 13.41
N PHE A 85 -17.89 9.93 12.80
CA PHE A 85 -17.49 11.12 13.52
C PHE A 85 -18.70 11.82 14.17
N ARG A 86 -19.81 11.95 13.43
CA ARG A 86 -21.06 12.52 13.96
C ARG A 86 -21.61 11.69 15.12
N ASN A 87 -21.68 10.36 14.96
CA ASN A 87 -22.16 9.46 16.00
C ASN A 87 -21.31 9.55 17.27
N MET A 88 -19.99 9.70 17.13
CA MET A 88 -19.09 9.88 18.27
C MET A 88 -19.34 11.20 19.02
N ALA A 89 -19.59 12.29 18.29
CA ALA A 89 -19.94 13.58 18.89
C ALA A 89 -21.29 13.54 19.60
N GLU A 90 -22.29 12.85 19.02
CA GLU A 90 -23.60 12.63 19.65
C GLU A 90 -23.46 11.82 20.94
N MET A 91 -22.77 10.68 20.93
CA MET A 91 -22.52 9.86 22.12
C MET A 91 -21.79 10.63 23.22
N LYS A 92 -20.78 11.43 22.86
CA LYS A 92 -20.05 12.27 23.81
C LYS A 92 -20.99 13.24 24.53
N THR A 93 -21.85 13.91 23.76
CA THR A 93 -22.83 14.86 24.29
C THR A 93 -23.86 14.15 25.19
N GLU A 94 -24.28 12.94 24.81
CA GLU A 94 -25.21 12.13 25.60
C GLU A 94 -24.62 11.72 26.95
N ILE A 95 -23.35 11.30 26.97
CA ILE A 95 -22.61 10.97 28.21
C ILE A 95 -22.49 12.20 29.12
N GLU A 96 -22.10 13.35 28.56
CA GLU A 96 -22.01 14.61 29.32
C GLU A 96 -23.35 15.01 29.93
N SER A 97 -24.45 14.83 29.18
CA SER A 97 -25.81 15.08 29.68
C SER A 97 -26.17 14.16 30.85
N MET A 98 -25.89 12.85 30.75
CA MET A 98 -26.12 11.88 31.83
C MET A 98 -25.30 12.21 33.08
N GLN A 99 -24.03 12.58 32.93
CA GLN A 99 -23.17 13.00 34.05
C GLN A 99 -23.76 14.19 34.81
N HIS A 100 -24.24 15.21 34.09
CA HIS A 100 -24.85 16.38 34.69
C HIS A 100 -26.18 16.08 35.41
N ILE A 101 -26.97 15.11 34.92
CA ILE A 101 -28.17 14.63 35.63
C ILE A 101 -27.77 13.98 36.96
N LEU A 102 -26.76 13.09 36.95
CA LEU A 102 -26.28 12.41 38.15
C LEU A 102 -25.73 13.38 39.21
N GLU A 103 -24.99 14.40 38.80
CA GLU A 103 -24.47 15.44 39.71
C GLU A 103 -25.59 16.26 40.38
N LYS A 104 -26.65 16.58 39.64
CA LYS A 104 -27.83 17.26 40.18
C LYS A 104 -28.59 16.40 41.19
N GLU A 105 -28.71 15.10 40.92
CA GLU A 105 -29.37 14.18 41.84
C GLU A 105 -28.56 14.00 43.15
N ALA A 106 -27.23 13.91 43.04
CA ALA A 106 -26.34 13.84 44.19
C ALA A 106 -26.39 15.09 45.08
N THR A 107 -26.55 16.29 44.50
CA THR A 107 -26.61 17.57 45.22
C THR A 107 -27.99 17.92 45.77
N THR A 108 -29.06 17.27 45.29
CA THR A 108 -30.45 17.50 45.74
C THR A 108 -30.85 16.59 46.89
N SER A 109 -30.04 15.59 47.24
CA SER A 109 -30.27 14.74 48.42
C SER A 109 -30.22 15.60 49.70
N PRO A 110 -31.30 15.68 50.51
CA PRO A 110 -31.24 16.32 51.80
C PRO A 110 -30.18 15.60 52.64
N SER A 111 -29.21 16.34 53.17
CA SER A 111 -28.40 15.87 54.28
C SER A 111 -29.35 15.45 55.38
N ILE A 112 -29.58 14.15 55.54
CA ILE A 112 -30.27 13.63 56.70
C ILE A 112 -29.37 13.99 57.88
N ASP A 113 -29.76 15.03 58.60
CA ASP A 113 -29.29 15.34 59.94
C ASP A 113 -29.68 14.14 60.82
N ALA A 114 -28.82 13.13 60.78
CA ALA A 114 -28.96 11.93 61.56
C ALA A 114 -28.68 12.31 63.02
N ASN A 115 -29.77 12.58 63.73
CA ASN A 115 -29.78 12.77 65.18
C ASN A 115 -28.83 11.78 65.86
N LYS A 116 -27.72 12.33 66.36
CA LYS A 116 -26.76 11.81 67.34
C LYS A 116 -27.15 10.44 67.93
N ALA A 117 -26.83 9.35 67.22
CA ALA A 117 -26.77 8.02 67.81
C ALA A 117 -25.41 7.86 68.49
N THR A 118 -25.42 7.37 69.73
CA THR A 118 -24.26 7.11 70.57
C THR A 118 -23.16 6.38 69.80
N SER A 119 -21.99 7.02 69.73
CA SER A 119 -20.78 6.53 69.09
C SER A 119 -20.39 5.15 69.64
N ILE A 120 -20.30 4.16 68.76
CA ILE A 120 -19.57 2.93 69.02
C ILE A 120 -18.23 3.09 68.30
N ASP A 121 -17.17 3.23 69.08
CA ASP A 121 -15.78 3.26 68.65
C ASP A 121 -15.42 1.93 67.99
N VAL A 122 -15.64 1.83 66.69
CA VAL A 122 -15.05 0.78 65.86
C VAL A 122 -13.89 1.45 65.11
N LYS A 123 -12.67 1.10 65.55
CA LYS A 123 -11.41 1.54 64.93
C LYS A 123 -11.50 1.49 63.41
N PRO A 124 -11.18 2.58 62.69
CA PRO A 124 -11.14 2.54 61.24
C PRO A 124 -9.99 1.62 60.82
N GLN A 125 -10.32 0.53 60.12
CA GLN A 125 -9.33 -0.10 59.24
C GLN A 125 -9.01 0.92 58.16
N THR A 126 -7.73 1.23 58.04
CA THR A 126 -7.15 2.11 57.04
C THR A 126 -7.57 1.66 55.63
N SER A 127 -8.65 2.24 55.11
CA SER A 127 -8.98 2.15 53.69
C SER A 127 -7.95 2.98 52.93
N GLN A 128 -7.06 2.29 52.23
CA GLN A 128 -6.19 2.91 51.24
C GLN A 128 -7.05 3.64 50.22
N ILE A 129 -6.81 4.95 50.10
CA ILE A 129 -7.31 5.78 49.00
C ILE A 129 -6.79 5.14 47.70
N PRO A 130 -7.66 4.72 46.76
CA PRO A 130 -7.19 4.35 45.43
C PRO A 130 -6.55 5.59 44.82
N ALA A 131 -5.28 5.44 44.40
CA ALA A 131 -4.52 6.52 43.77
C ALA A 131 -5.33 7.14 42.62
N GLU A 132 -5.22 8.46 42.53
CA GLU A 132 -5.66 9.29 41.41
C GLU A 132 -5.28 8.60 40.09
N PRO A 133 -6.22 8.42 39.13
CA PRO A 133 -5.88 7.79 37.88
C PRO A 133 -4.87 8.68 37.16
N GLU A 134 -3.64 8.17 37.03
CA GLU A 134 -2.59 8.82 36.26
C GLU A 134 -3.16 9.17 34.89
N SER A 135 -3.13 10.47 34.55
CA SER A 135 -3.54 10.97 33.26
C SER A 135 -2.89 10.11 32.18
N LEU A 136 -3.73 9.49 31.34
CA LEU A 136 -3.30 8.76 30.15
C LEU A 136 -2.54 9.72 29.23
N ALA A 137 -1.23 9.84 29.44
CA ALA A 137 -0.33 10.18 28.37
C ALA A 137 -0.63 9.19 27.24
N GLU A 138 -0.91 9.70 26.05
CA GLU A 138 -1.18 8.98 24.81
C GLU A 138 -0.18 7.81 24.62
N LYS A 139 -0.48 6.65 25.23
CA LYS A 139 0.30 5.45 25.04
C LYS A 139 -0.15 4.92 23.69
N LYS A 140 0.61 5.25 22.64
CA LYS A 140 0.45 4.65 21.32
C LYS A 140 0.41 3.14 21.51
N ASP A 141 -0.67 2.53 21.04
CA ASP A 141 -0.90 1.10 21.18
C ASP A 141 0.29 0.35 20.56
N GLU A 142 0.79 -0.67 21.25
CA GLU A 142 1.93 -1.47 20.78
C GLU A 142 1.64 -2.06 19.40
N TRP A 143 0.37 -2.32 19.10
CA TRP A 143 -0.11 -2.77 17.80
C TRP A 143 0.00 -1.70 16.71
N GLU A 144 -0.30 -0.43 17.01
CA GLU A 144 -0.12 0.67 16.07
C GLU A 144 1.36 0.88 15.74
N ILE A 145 2.22 0.79 16.75
CA ILE A 145 3.68 0.89 16.57
C ILE A 145 4.19 -0.24 15.68
N ALA A 146 3.75 -1.48 15.92
CA ALA A 146 4.13 -2.64 15.10
C ALA A 146 3.65 -2.49 13.65
N TYR A 147 2.42 -2.02 13.43
CA TYR A 147 1.86 -1.81 12.10
C TYR A 147 2.63 -0.75 11.30
N ILE A 148 2.92 0.40 11.93
CA ILE A 148 3.69 1.49 11.31
C ILE A 148 5.10 1.02 10.95
N ASN A 149 5.79 0.34 11.87
CA ASN A 149 7.13 -0.17 11.63
C ASN A 149 7.17 -1.19 10.47
N THR A 150 6.15 -2.04 10.37
CA THR A 150 6.04 -3.01 9.26
C THR A 150 5.86 -2.28 7.93
N ARG A 151 4.96 -1.28 7.85
CA ARG A 151 4.76 -0.51 6.61
C ARG A 151 5.99 0.28 6.18
N ILE A 152 6.75 0.84 7.11
CA ILE A 152 8.01 1.53 6.82
C ILE A 152 9.03 0.54 6.21
N ASN A 153 9.16 -0.66 6.77
CA ASN A 153 10.12 -1.65 6.30
C ASN A 153 9.74 -2.27 4.94
N ASP A 154 8.47 -2.60 4.75
CA ASP A 154 8.05 -3.37 3.57
C ASP A 154 7.82 -2.49 2.35
N VAL A 155 7.50 -1.20 2.54
CA VAL A 155 7.12 -0.30 1.45
C VAL A 155 8.15 0.80 1.23
N TYR A 156 8.60 1.46 2.28
CA TYR A 156 9.42 2.67 2.12
C TYR A 156 10.91 2.34 1.89
N ASN A 157 11.46 1.38 2.63
CA ASN A 157 12.87 1.00 2.50
C ASN A 157 13.26 0.44 1.12
N PRO A 158 12.46 -0.41 0.45
CA PRO A 158 12.79 -0.91 -0.89
C PRO A 158 12.78 0.20 -1.95
N LEU A 159 11.86 1.16 -1.84
CA LEU A 159 11.76 2.29 -2.77
C LEU A 159 12.98 3.22 -2.66
N ASN A 160 13.41 3.55 -1.45
CA ASN A 160 14.55 4.45 -1.21
C ASN A 160 15.91 3.81 -1.57
N ASN A 161 16.00 2.48 -1.56
CA ASN A 161 17.21 1.75 -1.96
C ASN A 161 17.40 1.68 -3.49
N ASN A 162 16.32 1.81 -4.27
CA ASN A 162 16.41 1.85 -5.74
C ASN A 162 16.97 3.19 -6.24
N ASP A 163 16.63 4.30 -5.58
CA ASP A 163 17.15 5.63 -5.93
C ASP A 163 18.67 5.73 -5.71
N ARG A 164 19.20 5.06 -4.69
CA ARG A 164 20.65 5.05 -4.40
C ARG A 164 21.45 4.15 -5.35
N GLN A 165 20.84 3.16 -5.99
CA GLN A 165 21.53 2.33 -6.98
C GLN A 165 21.62 3.00 -8.35
N GLN A 166 20.65 3.85 -8.73
CA GLN A 166 20.70 4.58 -10.00
C GLN A 166 21.75 5.70 -10.03
N VAL A 167 22.06 6.32 -8.89
CA VAL A 167 23.09 7.37 -8.81
C VAL A 167 24.51 6.79 -8.90
N ARG A 168 24.72 5.51 -8.59
CA ARG A 168 26.04 4.86 -8.67
C ARG A 168 26.38 4.29 -10.05
N SER A 169 25.40 4.11 -10.95
CA SER A 169 25.63 3.53 -12.28
C SER A 169 25.99 4.55 -13.37
N HIS A 170 25.83 5.85 -13.12
CA HIS A 170 26.14 6.93 -14.10
C HIS A 170 27.44 7.69 -13.79
N GLY A 171 28.24 7.20 -12.85
CA GLY A 171 29.52 7.79 -12.48
C GLY A 171 30.70 6.84 -12.73
N ARG A 172 30.98 6.52 -14.00
CA ARG A 172 32.31 6.09 -14.41
C ARG A 172 32.56 6.33 -15.89
#